data_AF-A0A7S1VUR8-F1
#
_entry.id   AF-A0A7S1VUR8-F1
#
_cell.length_a   1.000
_cell.length_b   1.000
_cell.length_c   1.000
_cell.angle_alpha   90.00
_cell.angle_beta   90.00
_cell.angle_gamma   90.00
#
_symmetry.space_group_name_H-M   'P 1'
#
loop_
_entity.id
_entity.type
_entity.pdbx_description
1 polymer ?
#
loop_
_entity_poly.entity_id
_entity_poly.type
_entity_poly.pdbx_seq_one_letter_code
_entity_poly.pdbx_strand_id
1 'polypeptide(L)'
;ESLPSPGEIKKVRKNLKQYERQFDMQDKERLRALKMEETKGKRAQRTRYRDLVARLRAIRERQKDERIGLMNGYDSDGEGNYIEREVTIETILSSKEEVI
;
A
#
# COMPACT_ATOMS: atom_id res chain seq x y z
N GLU A 1 5.42 -20.22 46.08
CA GLU A 1 6.26 -19.05 45.75
C GLU A 1 7.03 -18.65 46.99
N SER A 2 8.33 -18.39 46.87
CA SER A 2 9.19 -18.01 48.00
C SER A 2 9.24 -16.49 48.10
N LEU A 3 8.98 -15.95 49.30
CA LEU A 3 9.07 -14.51 49.57
C LEU A 3 10.53 -14.09 49.71
N PRO A 4 10.93 -12.94 49.14
CA PRO A 4 12.29 -12.47 49.23
C PRO A 4 12.65 -12.12 50.68
N SER A 5 13.85 -12.50 51.09
CA SER A 5 14.40 -12.17 52.40
C SER A 5 14.67 -10.66 52.52
N PRO A 6 14.69 -10.10 53.75
CA PRO A 6 15.01 -8.69 53.97
C PRO A 6 16.36 -8.25 53.36
N GLY A 7 17.34 -9.16 53.30
CA GLY A 7 18.64 -8.91 52.69
C GLY A 7 18.58 -8.76 51.16
N GLU A 8 17.71 -9.52 50.50
CA GLU A 8 17.49 -9.44 49.04
C GLU A 8 16.77 -8.14 48.68
N ILE A 9 15.76 -7.76 49.46
CA ILE A 9 15.04 -6.48 49.28
C ILE A 9 16.01 -5.30 49.35
N LYS A 10 16.96 -5.32 50.31
CA LYS A 10 17.96 -4.25 50.46
C LYS A 10 18.93 -4.20 49.27
N LYS A 11 19.33 -5.35 48.73
CA LYS A 11 20.20 -5.44 47.54
C LYS A 11 19.49 -4.92 46.29
N VAL A 12 18.24 -5.34 46.06
CA VAL A 12 17.43 -4.88 44.91
C VAL A 12 17.18 -3.37 44.97
N ARG A 13 16.83 -2.84 46.15
CA ARG A 13 16.64 -1.39 46.33
C ARG A 13 17.91 -0.57 46.04
N LYS A 14 19.08 -1.07 46.45
CA LYS A 14 20.35 -0.38 46.22
C LYS A 14 20.71 -0.30 44.73
N ASN A 15 20.35 -1.33 43.96
CA ASN A 15 20.74 -1.47 42.56
C ASN A 15 19.55 -1.31 41.60
N LEU A 16 18.44 -0.68 42.05
CA LEU A 16 17.17 -0.65 41.31
C LEU A 16 17.34 -0.15 39.87
N LYS A 17 18.05 0.96 39.67
CA LYS A 17 18.31 1.54 38.34
C LYS A 17 19.17 0.65 37.44
N GLN A 18 20.08 -0.14 38.02
CA GLN A 18 20.90 -1.07 37.25
C GLN A 18 20.04 -2.25 36.77
N TYR A 19 19.21 -2.79 37.66
CA TYR A 19 18.30 -3.87 37.32
C TYR A 19 17.24 -3.42 36.31
N GLU A 20 16.66 -2.24 36.48
CA GLU A 20 15.74 -1.63 35.50
C GLU A 20 16.36 -1.60 34.11
N ARG A 21 17.59 -1.08 33.96
CA ARG A 21 18.28 -1.07 32.66
C ARG A 21 18.56 -2.46 32.11
N GLN A 22 18.96 -3.41 32.96
CA GLN A 22 19.25 -4.78 32.55
C GLN A 22 17.99 -5.49 32.06
N PHE A 23 16.89 -5.37 32.80
CA PHE A 23 15.61 -5.95 32.42
C PHE A 23 15.04 -5.27 31.18
N ASP A 24 15.07 -3.94 31.08
CA ASP A 24 14.63 -3.22 29.88
C ASP A 24 15.40 -3.64 28.63
N MET A 25 16.71 -3.83 28.76
CA MET A 25 17.56 -4.27 27.66
C MET A 25 17.20 -5.70 27.23
N GLN A 26 17.11 -6.62 28.20
CA GLN A 26 16.75 -8.02 27.94
C GLN A 26 15.34 -8.14 27.35
N ASP A 27 14.39 -7.35 27.83
CA ASP A 27 13.02 -7.38 27.34
C ASP A 27 12.92 -6.81 25.92
N LYS A 28 13.67 -5.73 25.63
CA LYS A 28 13.83 -5.22 24.25
C LYS A 28 14.48 -6.24 23.33
N GLU A 29 15.50 -6.96 23.78
CA GLU A 29 16.15 -8.01 22.98
C GLU A 29 15.20 -9.18 22.72
N ARG A 30 14.48 -9.64 23.74
CA ARG A 30 13.45 -10.67 23.62
C ARG A 30 12.36 -10.27 22.63
N LEU A 31 11.83 -9.05 22.74
CA LEU A 31 10.83 -8.51 21.81
C LEU A 31 11.37 -8.40 20.39
N ARG A 32 12.63 -7.99 20.21
CA ARG A 32 13.29 -7.95 18.89
C ARG A 32 13.44 -9.35 18.31
N ALA A 33 13.82 -10.34 19.11
CA ALA A 33 13.97 -11.73 18.68
C ALA A 33 12.61 -12.33 18.25
N LEU A 34 11.56 -12.11 19.05
CA LEU A 34 10.19 -12.51 18.70
C LEU A 34 9.74 -11.90 17.38
N LYS A 35 9.94 -10.59 17.21
CA LYS A 35 9.59 -9.89 15.96
C LYS A 35 10.40 -10.38 14.77
N MET A 36 11.68 -10.72 14.96
CA MET A 36 12.54 -11.28 13.91
C MET A 36 12.05 -12.66 13.47
N GLU A 37 11.66 -13.53 14.40
CA GLU A 37 11.06 -14.83 14.09
C GLU A 37 9.70 -14.68 13.41
N GLU A 38 8.81 -13.80 13.91
CA GLU A 38 7.51 -13.53 13.26
C GLU A 38 7.64 -12.98 11.83
N THR A 39 8.70 -12.19 11.58
CA THR A 39 8.93 -11.56 10.27
C THR A 39 9.89 -12.34 9.37
N LYS A 40 10.39 -13.49 9.85
CA LYS A 40 11.25 -14.40 9.11
C LYS A 40 10.51 -14.86 7.85
N GLY A 41 11.15 -14.72 6.69
CA GLY A 41 10.55 -14.99 5.37
C GLY A 41 9.70 -13.86 4.78
N LYS A 42 8.82 -13.22 5.57
CA LYS A 42 7.91 -12.16 5.05
C LYS A 42 8.63 -10.85 4.71
N ARG A 43 9.75 -10.55 5.37
CA ARG A 43 10.50 -9.30 5.14
C ARG A 43 11.05 -9.18 3.73
N ALA A 44 11.62 -10.27 3.20
CA ALA A 44 12.14 -10.31 1.83
C ALA A 44 11.01 -10.13 0.81
N GLN A 45 9.88 -10.81 1.00
CA GLN A 45 8.71 -10.68 0.13
C GLN A 45 8.11 -9.27 0.16
N ARG A 46 7.97 -8.66 1.35
CA ARG A 46 7.50 -7.26 1.49
C ARG A 46 8.43 -6.27 0.80
N THR A 47 9.73 -6.50 0.87
CA THR A 47 10.74 -5.65 0.19
C THR A 47 10.59 -5.78 -1.31
N ARG A 48 10.59 -7.02 -1.84
CA ARG A 48 10.38 -7.29 -3.28
C ARG A 48 9.09 -6.67 -3.82
N TYR A 49 7.99 -6.76 -3.07
CA TYR A 49 6.73 -6.16 -3.47
C TYR A 49 6.81 -4.64 -3.54
N ARG A 50 7.40 -3.99 -2.53
CA ARG A 50 7.58 -2.53 -2.53
C ARG A 50 8.47 -2.08 -3.68
N ASP A 51 9.56 -2.80 -3.94
CA ASP A 51 10.48 -2.49 -5.04
C ASP A 51 9.79 -2.65 -6.40
N LEU A 52 8.96 -3.69 -6.57
CA LEU A 52 8.17 -3.90 -7.77
C LEU A 52 7.17 -2.75 -7.99
N VAL A 53 6.41 -2.39 -6.96
CA VAL A 53 5.43 -1.29 -7.05
C VAL A 53 6.12 0.03 -7.36
N ALA A 54 7.26 0.32 -6.72
CA ALA A 54 8.04 1.53 -6.99
C ALA A 54 8.52 1.58 -8.45
N ARG A 55 9.02 0.44 -8.97
CA ARG A 55 9.43 0.32 -10.37
C ARG A 55 8.28 0.57 -11.33
N LEU A 56 7.12 -0.05 -11.10
CA LEU A 56 5.95 0.10 -11.96
C LEU A 56 5.42 1.53 -11.96
N ARG A 57 5.39 2.19 -10.79
CA ARG A 57 5.04 3.62 -10.70
C ARG A 57 5.99 4.49 -11.50
N ALA A 58 7.30 4.27 -11.37
CA ALA A 58 8.29 5.03 -12.13
C ALA A 58 8.15 4.83 -13.65
N ILE A 59 7.80 3.63 -14.10
CA ILE A 59 7.51 3.36 -15.52
C ILE A 59 6.24 4.11 -15.95
N ARG A 60 5.16 4.04 -15.17
CA ARG A 60 3.89 4.72 -15.49
C ARG A 60 4.04 6.23 -15.58
N GLU A 61 4.83 6.83 -14.69
CA GLU A 61 5.14 8.27 -14.73
C GLU A 61 5.96 8.64 -15.98
N ARG A 62 6.96 7.84 -16.36
CA ARG A 62 7.73 8.08 -17.60
C ARG A 62 6.87 7.98 -18.86
N GLN A 63 5.87 7.13 -18.85
CA GLN A 63 4.93 6.95 -19.96
C GLN A 63 3.77 7.94 -19.94
N LYS A 64 3.72 8.85 -18.96
CA LYS A 64 2.60 9.78 -18.81
C LYS A 64 2.46 10.67 -20.04
N ASP A 65 3.54 11.30 -20.47
CA ASP A 65 3.50 12.24 -21.60
C ASP A 65 3.14 11.54 -22.92
N GLU A 66 3.66 10.34 -23.15
CA GLU A 66 3.32 9.50 -24.30
C GLU A 66 1.83 9.11 -24.28
N ARG A 67 1.31 8.70 -23.12
CA ARG A 67 -0.11 8.35 -22.94
C ARG A 67 -1.03 9.55 -23.21
N ILE A 68 -0.67 10.73 -22.71
CA ILE A 68 -1.41 11.98 -22.97
C ILE A 68 -1.37 12.34 -24.46
N GLY A 69 -0.22 12.18 -25.11
CA GLY A 69 -0.06 12.42 -26.54
C GLY A 69 -0.97 11.53 -27.39
N LEU A 70 -1.09 10.24 -27.05
CA LEU A 70 -2.01 9.31 -27.71
C LEU A 70 -3.49 9.69 -27.50
N MET A 71 -3.80 10.42 -26.43
CA MET A 71 -5.15 10.90 -26.09
C MET A 71 -5.38 12.36 -26.55
N ASN A 72 -4.66 12.84 -27.57
CA ASN A 72 -4.76 14.21 -28.08
C ASN A 72 -4.60 15.30 -27.01
N GLY A 73 -3.75 15.08 -26.01
CA GLY A 73 -3.51 16.04 -24.93
C GLY A 73 -4.44 15.90 -23.72
N TYR A 74 -5.32 14.91 -23.69
CA TYR A 74 -6.28 14.71 -22.60
C TYR A 74 -5.68 13.89 -21.45
N ASP A 75 -5.41 14.52 -20.30
CA ASP A 75 -4.82 13.90 -19.09
C ASP A 75 -5.87 13.32 -18.12
N SER A 76 -6.98 12.77 -18.64
CA SER A 76 -7.98 12.11 -17.82
C SER A 76 -8.03 10.62 -18.14
N ASP A 77 -7.58 9.80 -17.18
CA ASP A 77 -7.81 8.35 -17.18
C ASP A 77 -9.28 8.00 -16.79
N GLY A 78 -10.20 8.98 -16.76
CA GLY A 78 -11.58 8.84 -16.25
C GLY A 78 -12.61 8.55 -17.34
N GLU A 79 -13.45 7.53 -17.12
CA GLU A 79 -14.53 7.10 -18.03
C GLU A 79 -15.72 8.08 -18.11
N GLY A 80 -15.78 9.12 -17.28
CA GLY A 80 -16.91 10.05 -17.20
C GLY A 80 -17.02 11.07 -18.34
N ASN A 81 -16.13 11.02 -19.34
CA ASN A 81 -16.01 12.07 -20.37
C ASN A 81 -16.47 11.63 -21.76
N TYR A 82 -17.06 10.44 -21.90
CA TYR A 82 -17.68 10.03 -23.16
C TYR A 82 -19.06 10.67 -23.29
N ILE A 83 -19.29 11.39 -24.38
CA ILE A 83 -20.63 11.88 -24.76
C ILE A 83 -21.18 10.86 -25.75
N GLU A 84 -22.03 9.95 -25.27
CA GLU A 84 -22.79 9.05 -26.13
C GLU A 84 -23.83 9.87 -26.90
N ARG A 85 -23.73 9.88 -28.24
CA ARG A 85 -24.75 10.45 -29.13
C ARG A 85 -25.38 9.34 -29.94
N GLU A 86 -26.64 9.06 -29.65
CA GLU A 86 -27.49 8.21 -30.48
C GLU A 86 -28.00 9.04 -31.67
N VAL A 87 -27.76 8.55 -32.89
CA VAL A 87 -28.24 9.18 -34.13
C VAL A 87 -29.12 8.19 -34.87
N THR A 88 -30.42 8.46 -34.93
CA THR A 88 -31.38 7.68 -35.71
C THR A 88 -31.49 8.28 -37.10
N ILE A 89 -31.09 7.52 -38.12
CA ILE A 89 -31.19 7.93 -39.53
C ILE A 89 -32.41 7.22 -40.14
N GLU A 90 -33.52 7.93 -40.25
CA GLU A 90 -34.70 7.44 -40.97
C GLU A 90 -34.49 7.63 -42.47
N THR A 91 -34.41 6.51 -43.21
CA THR A 91 -34.29 6.53 -44.68
C THR A 91 -35.64 6.15 -45.29
N ILE A 92 -36.24 7.05 -46.06
CA ILE A 92 -37.49 6.76 -46.79
C ILE A 92 -37.14 5.90 -48.01
N LEU A 93 -37.52 4.62 -47.97
CA LEU A 93 -37.12 3.62 -48.98
C LEU A 93 -37.92 3.70 -50.29
N SER A 94 -39.12 4.30 -50.29
CA SER A 94 -39.95 4.43 -51.49
C SER A 94 -41.16 5.33 -51.22
N SER A 95 -41.29 6.42 -51.97
CA SER A 95 -42.54 7.19 -52.10
C SER A 95 -43.22 6.82 -53.42
N LYS A 96 -44.46 6.34 -53.38
CA LYS A 96 -45.29 6.24 -54.57
C LYS A 96 -46.04 7.56 -54.75
N GLU A 97 -45.78 8.25 -55.85
CA GLU A 97 -46.62 9.35 -56.30
C GLU A 97 -47.91 8.77 -56.90
N GLU A 98 -49.05 9.05 -56.28
CA GLU A 98 -50.34 8.90 -56.93
C GLU A 98 -50.61 10.18 -57.73
N VAL A 99 -50.52 10.07 -59.05
CA VAL A 99 -50.93 11.12 -59.99
C VAL A 99 -52.45 11.00 -60.17
N ILE A 100 -53.17 12.06 -59.79
CA ILE A 100 -54.63 12.22 -59.96
C ILE A 100 -54.98 12.42 -61.44
#